data_AF-E1SR90-F1
#
_entry.id   AF-E1SR90-F1
#
_cell.length_a   1.000
_cell.length_b   1.000
_cell.length_c   1.000
_cell.angle_alpha   90.00
_cell.angle_beta   90.00
_cell.angle_gamma   90.00
#
_symmetry.space_group_name_H-M   'P 1'
#
loop_
_entity.id
_entity.type
_entity.pdbx_description
1 polymer ?
#
loop_
_entity_poly.entity_id
_entity_poly.type
_entity_poly.pdbx_seq_one_letter_code
_entity_poly.pdbx_strand_id
1 'polypeptide(L)'
;MSIIAVPEQAKPAIKSHHKARHLKKFALGPFAETCVEFRFAQDIEQFDALDDALTALQFEQGWDLFIAYFNNQFHVAVTYYTEQSSVDAVVEAVSAVLAQIFGQAPELTILAGDANYGDWEGSYHQE
;
A
#
# COMPACT_ATOMS: atom_id res chain seq x y z
N MET A 1 -6.08 13.73 -7.01
CA MET A 1 -5.06 12.74 -6.61
C MET A 1 -3.98 13.46 -5.83
N SER A 2 -3.80 13.10 -4.56
CA SER A 2 -2.77 13.66 -3.68
C SER A 2 -2.02 12.50 -3.02
N ILE A 3 -0.69 12.48 -3.14
CA ILE A 3 0.16 11.50 -2.47
C ILE A 3 0.75 12.17 -1.23
N ILE A 4 0.40 11.64 -0.06
CA ILE A 4 0.88 12.08 1.24
C ILE A 4 2.00 11.13 1.64
N ALA A 5 3.22 11.67 1.75
CA ALA A 5 4.38 10.90 2.19
C ALA A 5 4.25 10.58 3.69
N VAL A 6 4.32 9.29 4.01
CA VAL A 6 4.39 8.79 5.39
C VAL A 6 5.87 8.73 5.78
N PRO A 7 6.27 9.30 6.93
CA PRO A 7 7.67 9.29 7.36
C PRO A 7 8.22 7.87 7.50
N GLU A 8 9.44 7.68 7.00
CA GLU A 8 10.17 6.45 7.24
C GLU A 8 10.62 6.38 8.70
N GLN A 9 10.46 5.21 9.33
CA GLN A 9 11.05 5.00 10.64
C GLN A 9 12.58 4.96 10.52
N ALA A 10 13.28 5.51 11.50
CA ALA A 10 14.75 5.48 11.49
C ALA A 10 15.24 4.03 11.56
N LYS A 11 15.77 3.51 10.45
CA LYS A 11 16.29 2.14 10.38
C LYS A 11 17.79 2.10 10.75
N PRO A 12 18.27 1.04 11.43
CA PRO A 12 19.67 0.95 11.82
C PRO A 12 20.56 0.70 10.60
N ALA A 13 21.78 1.25 10.62
CA ALA A 13 22.76 1.00 9.57
C ALA A 13 23.12 -0.49 9.45
N ILE A 14 23.25 -0.98 8.22
CA ILE A 14 23.68 -2.35 7.94
C ILE A 14 25.15 -2.52 8.36
N LYS A 15 25.43 -3.52 9.18
CA LYS A 15 26.78 -3.87 9.65
C LYS A 15 27.22 -5.21 9.07
N SER A 16 28.53 -5.44 8.99
CA SER A 16 29.13 -6.65 8.38
C SER A 16 28.68 -7.98 8.99
N HIS A 17 28.27 -8.00 10.27
CA HIS A 17 27.79 -9.20 10.95
C HIS A 17 26.28 -9.47 10.77
N HIS A 18 25.53 -8.56 10.12
CA HIS A 18 24.12 -8.76 9.85
C HIS A 18 23.91 -9.84 8.78
N LYS A 19 23.56 -11.05 9.24
CA LYS A 19 23.00 -12.13 8.41
C LYS A 19 21.58 -11.78 7.91
N ALA A 20 21.14 -12.44 6.83
CA ALA A 20 19.83 -12.23 6.19
C ALA A 20 18.64 -12.19 7.16
N ARG A 21 18.59 -13.09 8.15
CA ARG A 21 17.52 -13.08 9.18
C ARG A 21 17.45 -11.78 9.99
N HIS A 22 18.57 -11.11 10.21
CA HIS A 22 18.60 -9.83 10.92
C HIS A 22 18.09 -8.73 10.00
N LEU A 23 18.52 -8.73 8.73
CA LEU A 23 18.05 -7.78 7.72
C LEU A 23 16.53 -7.89 7.53
N LYS A 24 15.99 -9.12 7.45
CA LYS A 24 14.56 -9.36 7.40
C LYS A 24 13.82 -8.84 8.63
N LYS A 25 14.33 -9.12 9.83
CA LYS A 25 13.71 -8.65 11.08
C LYS A 25 13.68 -7.12 11.20
N PHE A 26 14.65 -6.44 10.60
CA PHE A 26 14.73 -4.97 10.61
C PHE A 26 14.20 -4.31 9.33
N ALA A 27 13.61 -5.07 8.40
CA ALA A 27 13.17 -4.60 7.09
C ALA A 27 14.23 -3.74 6.37
N LEU A 28 15.45 -4.30 6.23
CA LEU A 28 16.63 -3.63 5.66
C LEU A 28 17.09 -4.28 4.35
N GLY A 29 17.65 -3.46 3.46
CA GLY A 29 18.23 -3.90 2.19
C GLY A 29 17.18 -4.59 1.32
N PRO A 30 17.40 -5.86 0.90
CA PRO A 30 16.45 -6.56 0.03
C PRO A 30 15.13 -6.91 0.72
N PHE A 31 15.03 -6.72 2.04
CA PHE A 31 13.79 -6.90 2.80
C PHE A 31 13.17 -5.55 3.20
N ALA A 32 13.64 -4.44 2.65
CA ALA A 32 13.02 -3.14 2.88
C ALA A 32 11.66 -3.09 2.19
N GLU A 33 10.61 -2.92 2.96
CA GLU A 33 9.24 -2.87 2.47
C GLU A 33 8.74 -1.42 2.42
N THR A 34 7.93 -1.14 1.41
CA THR A 34 7.15 0.09 1.26
C THR A 34 5.68 -0.31 1.25
N CYS A 35 4.81 0.55 1.77
CA CYS A 35 3.37 0.41 1.68
C CYS A 35 2.75 1.64 1.02
N VAL A 36 1.71 1.41 0.23
CA VAL A 36 0.88 2.44 -0.39
C VAL A 36 -0.58 2.13 -0.05
N GLU A 37 -1.25 3.04 0.65
CA GLU A 37 -2.68 2.95 0.97
C GLU A 37 -3.48 3.93 0.11
N PHE A 38 -4.55 3.43 -0.48
CA PHE A 38 -5.55 4.16 -1.24
C PHE A 38 -6.82 4.26 -0.41
N ARG A 39 -7.29 5.49 -0.22
CA ARG A 39 -8.57 5.78 0.43
C ARG A 39 -9.50 6.49 -0.55
N PHE A 40 -10.72 5.98 -0.69
CA PHE A 40 -11.70 6.55 -1.59
C PHE A 40 -13.14 6.18 -1.21
N ALA A 41 -14.06 7.11 -1.46
CA ALA A 41 -15.49 6.89 -1.28
C ALA A 41 -16.11 6.33 -2.59
N GLN A 42 -16.70 5.15 -2.51
CA GLN A 42 -17.46 4.50 -3.58
C GLN A 42 -18.57 3.63 -2.98
N ASP A 43 -19.44 3.12 -3.85
CA ASP A 43 -20.49 2.17 -3.48
C ASP A 43 -19.88 0.83 -3.02
N ILE A 44 -20.30 0.36 -1.85
CA ILE A 44 -19.88 -0.91 -1.26
C ILE A 44 -20.36 -2.12 -2.07
N GLU A 45 -21.42 -1.97 -2.89
CA GLU A 45 -21.96 -3.07 -3.70
C GLU A 45 -20.92 -3.71 -4.64
N GLN A 46 -19.86 -2.97 -4.99
CA GLN A 46 -18.77 -3.45 -5.85
C GLN A 46 -17.58 -4.06 -5.08
N PHE A 47 -17.70 -4.25 -3.76
CA PHE A 47 -16.60 -4.72 -2.93
C PHE A 47 -16.03 -6.06 -3.43
N ASP A 48 -16.86 -7.07 -3.63
CA ASP A 48 -16.41 -8.40 -4.05
C ASP A 48 -15.74 -8.36 -5.43
N ALA A 49 -16.30 -7.59 -6.38
CA ALA A 49 -15.72 -7.44 -7.70
C ALA A 49 -14.36 -6.72 -7.67
N LEU A 50 -14.21 -5.76 -6.76
CA LEU A 50 -12.94 -5.07 -6.52
C LEU A 50 -11.92 -6.00 -5.87
N ASP A 51 -12.31 -6.76 -4.84
CA ASP A 51 -11.45 -7.72 -4.14
C ASP A 51 -10.90 -8.79 -5.09
N ASP A 52 -11.75 -9.36 -5.95
CA ASP A 52 -11.34 -10.32 -6.98
C ASP A 52 -10.31 -9.72 -7.96
N ALA A 53 -10.54 -8.49 -8.42
CA ALA A 53 -9.64 -7.82 -9.38
C ALA A 53 -8.29 -7.45 -8.74
N LEU A 54 -8.31 -6.97 -7.49
CA LEU A 54 -7.10 -6.66 -6.74
C LEU A 54 -6.32 -7.93 -6.37
N THR A 55 -7.01 -9.03 -6.07
CA THR A 55 -6.39 -10.35 -5.85
C THR A 55 -5.68 -10.84 -7.12
N ALA A 56 -6.29 -10.68 -8.29
CA ALA A 56 -5.64 -11.02 -9.56
C ALA A 56 -4.37 -10.17 -9.78
N LEU A 57 -4.45 -8.87 -9.52
CA LEU A 57 -3.29 -7.97 -9.59
C LEU A 57 -2.19 -8.39 -8.59
N GLN A 58 -2.56 -8.78 -7.38
CA GLN A 58 -1.64 -9.26 -6.35
C GLN A 58 -0.82 -10.45 -6.85
N PHE A 59 -1.48 -11.45 -7.47
CA PHE A 59 -0.80 -12.62 -8.02
C PHE A 59 0.13 -12.29 -9.18
N GLU A 60 -0.26 -11.36 -10.05
CA GLU A 60 0.57 -10.94 -11.19
C GLU A 60 1.84 -10.21 -10.74
N GLN A 61 1.71 -9.31 -9.78
CA GLN A 61 2.80 -8.42 -9.36
C GLN A 61 3.66 -9.00 -8.23
N GLY A 62 3.16 -10.00 -7.50
CA GLY A 62 3.84 -10.59 -6.36
C GLY A 62 3.91 -9.66 -5.15
N TRP A 63 2.91 -8.77 -5.00
CA TRP A 63 2.75 -7.88 -3.86
C TRP A 63 1.91 -8.54 -2.76
N ASP A 64 1.84 -7.92 -1.60
CA ASP A 64 0.86 -8.21 -0.57
C ASP A 64 -0.22 -7.12 -0.59
N LEU A 65 -1.49 -7.52 -0.64
CA LEU A 65 -2.62 -6.60 -0.74
C LEU A 65 -3.62 -6.85 0.38
N PHE A 66 -4.20 -5.77 0.89
CA PHE A 66 -5.29 -5.78 1.85
C PHE A 66 -6.36 -4.80 1.41
N ILE A 67 -7.63 -5.21 1.46
CA ILE A 67 -8.79 -4.34 1.23
C ILE A 67 -9.76 -4.42 2.41
N ALA A 68 -10.29 -3.27 2.80
CA ALA A 68 -11.33 -3.15 3.79
C ALA A 68 -12.29 -2.01 3.47
N TYR A 69 -13.48 -2.06 4.06
CA TYR A 69 -14.47 -0.99 3.99
C TYR A 69 -14.88 -0.58 5.40
N PHE A 70 -14.58 0.66 5.78
CA PHE A 70 -14.96 1.26 7.06
C PHE A 70 -14.99 2.78 6.92
N ASN A 71 -15.65 3.49 7.84
CA ASN A 71 -15.82 4.95 7.77
C ASN A 71 -16.42 5.45 6.43
N ASN A 72 -17.29 4.65 5.80
CA ASN A 72 -17.90 4.91 4.50
C ASN A 72 -16.90 5.10 3.34
N GLN A 73 -15.72 4.48 3.42
CA GLN A 73 -14.71 4.50 2.38
C GLN A 73 -14.03 3.15 2.25
N PHE A 74 -13.49 2.90 1.05
CA PHE A 74 -12.58 1.81 0.81
C PHE A 74 -11.18 2.17 1.27
N HIS A 75 -10.50 1.18 1.82
CA HIS A 75 -9.11 1.20 2.20
C HIS A 75 -8.42 0.06 1.48
N VAL A 76 -7.52 0.38 0.54
CA VAL A 76 -6.70 -0.61 -0.15
C VAL A 76 -5.25 -0.35 0.21
N ALA A 77 -4.58 -1.29 0.87
CA ALA A 77 -3.18 -1.19 1.22
C ALA A 77 -2.37 -2.21 0.41
N VAL A 78 -1.28 -1.74 -0.21
CA VAL A 78 -0.37 -2.56 -1.00
C VAL A 78 1.01 -2.47 -0.41
N THR A 79 1.54 -3.60 0.06
CA THR A 79 2.89 -3.73 0.60
C THR A 79 3.77 -4.51 -0.39
N TYR A 80 4.98 -4.03 -0.60
CA TYR A 80 5.93 -4.63 -1.53
C TYR A 80 7.37 -4.36 -1.09
N TYR A 81 8.31 -5.22 -1.50
CA TYR A 81 9.72 -4.91 -1.31
C TYR A 81 10.12 -3.75 -2.23
N THR A 82 10.85 -2.78 -1.69
CA THR A 82 11.25 -1.54 -2.37
C THR A 82 12.07 -1.80 -3.64
N GLU A 83 12.71 -2.97 -3.75
CA GLU A 83 13.43 -3.39 -4.97
C GLU A 83 12.51 -3.95 -6.07
N GLN A 84 11.27 -4.34 -5.76
CA GLN A 84 10.32 -4.94 -6.71
C GLN A 84 9.53 -3.90 -7.50
N SER A 85 9.22 -2.74 -6.89
CA SER A 85 8.33 -1.75 -7.50
C SER A 85 8.61 -0.33 -6.97
N SER A 86 7.99 0.66 -7.59
CA SER A 86 7.96 2.05 -7.11
C SER A 86 6.55 2.45 -6.69
N VAL A 87 6.44 3.51 -5.89
CA VAL A 87 5.13 4.07 -5.50
C VAL A 87 4.31 4.40 -6.75
N ASP A 88 4.90 5.05 -7.74
CA ASP A 88 4.20 5.43 -8.98
C ASP A 88 3.66 4.21 -9.74
N ALA A 89 4.43 3.12 -9.84
CA ALA A 89 4.00 1.91 -10.52
C ALA A 89 2.83 1.22 -9.81
N VAL A 90 2.87 1.15 -8.48
CA VAL A 90 1.76 0.62 -7.68
C VAL A 90 0.52 1.48 -7.82
N VAL A 91 0.70 2.80 -7.75
CA VAL A 91 -0.35 3.79 -7.90
C VAL A 91 -1.03 3.69 -9.27
N GLU A 92 -0.26 3.57 -10.35
CA GLU A 92 -0.79 3.41 -11.70
C GLU A 92 -1.58 2.10 -11.83
N ALA A 93 -1.03 0.98 -11.38
CA ALA A 93 -1.65 -0.33 -11.48
C ALA A 93 -2.98 -0.42 -10.71
N VAL A 94 -3.00 0.03 -9.45
CA VAL A 94 -4.22 0.02 -8.64
C VAL A 94 -5.25 1.00 -9.21
N SER A 95 -4.84 2.20 -9.63
CA SER A 95 -5.77 3.17 -10.23
C SER A 95 -6.43 2.64 -11.50
N ALA A 96 -5.71 1.85 -12.30
CA ALA A 96 -6.27 1.20 -13.49
C ALA A 96 -7.35 0.18 -13.12
N VAL A 97 -7.13 -0.64 -12.10
CA VAL A 97 -8.14 -1.58 -11.58
C VAL A 97 -9.38 -0.82 -11.08
N LEU A 98 -9.18 0.24 -10.29
CA LEU A 98 -10.28 1.05 -9.79
C LEU A 98 -11.10 1.69 -10.92
N ALA A 99 -10.44 2.23 -11.95
CA ALA A 99 -11.12 2.80 -13.10
C ALA A 99 -11.91 1.74 -13.90
N GLN A 100 -11.42 0.50 -13.96
CA GLN A 100 -12.12 -0.61 -14.61
C GLN A 100 -13.40 -1.00 -13.86
N ILE A 101 -13.34 -1.09 -12.52
CA ILE A 101 -14.47 -1.51 -11.69
C ILE A 101 -15.54 -0.42 -11.60
N PHE A 102 -15.13 0.84 -11.39
CA PHE A 102 -16.06 1.95 -11.16
C PHE A 102 -16.38 2.75 -12.43
N GLY A 103 -15.81 2.39 -13.58
CA GLY A 103 -15.98 3.08 -14.86
C GLY A 103 -15.29 4.44 -14.98
N GLN A 104 -14.87 5.02 -13.85
CA GLN A 104 -14.04 6.21 -13.75
C GLN A 104 -13.11 6.09 -12.54
N ALA A 105 -11.93 6.70 -12.60
CA ALA A 105 -11.02 6.73 -11.47
C ALA A 105 -11.66 7.54 -10.32
N PRO A 106 -11.83 6.98 -9.11
CA PRO A 106 -12.37 7.72 -7.99
C PRO A 106 -11.40 8.82 -7.55
N GLU A 107 -11.89 9.76 -6.73
CA GLU A 107 -10.99 10.70 -6.07
C GLU A 107 -10.18 9.96 -4.99
N LEU A 108 -8.87 9.84 -5.24
CA LEU A 108 -7.94 9.09 -4.39
C LEU A 108 -7.19 10.01 -3.43
N THR A 109 -7.22 9.63 -2.15
CA THR A 109 -6.20 10.01 -1.17
C THR A 109 -5.21 8.86 -1.05
N ILE A 110 -3.93 9.13 -1.32
CA ILE A 110 -2.89 8.11 -1.29
C ILE A 110 -1.91 8.44 -0.17
N LEU A 111 -1.62 7.45 0.67
CA LEU A 111 -0.59 7.50 1.69
C LEU A 111 0.51 6.54 1.26
N ALA A 112 1.78 6.96 1.26
CA ALA A 112 2.89 6.11 0.81
C ALA A 112 4.12 6.27 1.70
N GLY A 113 4.72 5.16 2.15
CA GLY A 113 5.92 5.18 2.99
C GLY A 113 6.22 3.84 3.66
N ASP A 114 6.74 3.88 4.88
CA ASP A 114 7.21 2.69 5.58
C ASP A 114 6.05 1.76 5.99
N ALA A 115 6.08 0.52 5.51
CA ALA A 115 5.11 -0.52 5.83
C ALA A 115 5.05 -0.88 7.33
N ASN A 116 6.11 -0.57 8.09
CA ASN A 116 6.21 -0.87 9.52
C ASN A 116 5.70 0.27 10.42
N TYR A 117 5.23 1.37 9.83
CA TYR A 117 4.60 2.45 10.57
C TYR A 117 3.21 1.98 11.00
N GLY A 118 3.18 1.21 12.10
CA GLY A 118 2.03 0.44 12.57
C GLY A 118 0.71 1.22 12.60
N ASP A 119 -0.35 0.54 12.17
CA ASP A 119 -1.74 1.00 12.11
C ASP A 119 -1.90 2.43 11.61
N TRP A 120 -2.24 2.60 10.32
CA TRP A 120 -2.46 3.89 9.68
C TRP A 120 -3.77 4.57 10.16
N GLU A 121 -4.25 4.19 11.34
CA GLU A 121 -5.28 4.85 12.14
C GLU A 121 -4.65 5.75 13.20
N GLY A 122 -4.86 7.06 13.07
CA GLY A 122 -4.88 7.95 14.24
C GLY A 122 -4.29 9.35 14.06
N SER A 123 -3.40 9.59 13.08
CA SER A 123 -2.63 10.85 13.03
C SER A 123 -2.76 11.71 11.77
N TYR A 124 -3.37 11.20 10.69
CA TYR A 124 -3.47 11.96 9.43
C TYR A 124 -4.81 12.67 9.20
N HIS A 125 -5.78 12.51 10.11
CA HIS A 125 -6.99 13.33 10.19
C HIS A 125 -7.41 13.45 11.67
N GLN A 126 -6.79 14.36 12.41
CA GLN A 126 -7.51 15.06 13.47
C GLN A 126 -7.92 16.41 12.85
N GLU A 127 -9.21 16.70 12.91
CA GLU A 127 -9.84 17.95 12.45
C GLU A 127 -9.09 19.21 12.88
#